data_AF-D4DH29-F1
#
_entry.id   AF-D4DH29-F1
#
_cell.length_a   1.000
_cell.length_b   1.000
_cell.length_c   1.000
_cell.angle_alpha   90.00
_cell.angle_beta   90.00
_cell.angle_gamma   90.00
#
_symmetry.space_group_name_H-M   'P 1'
#
loop_
_entity.id
_entity.type
_entity.pdbx_description
1 polymer ?
#
loop_
_entity_poly.entity_id
_entity_poly.type
_entity_poly.pdbx_seq_one_letter_code
_entity_poly.pdbx_strand_id
1 'polypeptide(L)'
;MIILSENKGRYIFNDFFKAWVFNTDLQYSFKDTSSACRSVSVKCAMKVFYKHVANVQPLVNPDLGMPSVTSLEELRLPLHIYQCIKAVLEKSTRLLPPSGRKFGEWEIGLLDLESA
;
A
#
# COMPACT_ATOMS: atom_id res chain seq x y z
N MET A 1 -5.14 7.37 8.29
CA MET A 1 -3.79 6.92 7.87
C MET A 1 -3.53 5.60 8.55
N ILE A 2 -3.13 4.56 7.82
CA ILE A 2 -3.02 3.21 8.39
C ILE A 2 -1.55 2.77 8.40
N ILE A 3 -1.09 2.22 9.52
CA ILE A 3 0.13 1.42 9.56
C ILE A 3 -0.27 -0.03 9.46
N LEU A 4 0.16 -0.69 8.40
CA LEU A 4 0.08 -2.13 8.28
C LEU A 4 1.27 -2.72 9.01
N SER A 5 0.98 -3.51 10.03
CA SER A 5 1.96 -4.29 10.78
C SER A 5 1.63 -5.77 10.68
N GLU A 6 2.65 -6.61 10.71
CA GLU A 6 2.46 -8.05 10.80
C GLU A 6 2.03 -8.46 12.21
N ASN A 7 0.97 -9.28 12.32
CA ASN A 7 0.52 -9.88 13.57
C ASN A 7 1.43 -11.08 13.93
N LYS A 8 2.13 -11.01 15.06
CA LYS A 8 3.20 -11.98 15.40
C LYS A 8 2.93 -12.88 16.59
N GLY A 9 3.21 -14.17 16.37
CA GLY A 9 3.94 -15.00 17.32
C GLY A 9 5.46 -14.86 17.13
N ARG A 10 6.14 -14.16 18.06
CA ARG A 10 7.58 -14.26 18.40
C ARG A 10 8.64 -14.43 17.28
N TYR A 11 8.77 -13.54 16.28
CA TYR A 11 10.06 -13.39 15.53
C TYR A 11 10.25 -11.95 15.03
N ILE A 12 11.41 -11.32 15.23
CA ILE A 12 11.64 -9.88 14.99
C ILE A 12 12.02 -9.60 13.52
N PHE A 13 11.02 -9.47 12.64
CA PHE A 13 11.11 -8.71 11.38
C PHE A 13 10.59 -7.27 11.55
N ASN A 14 11.36 -6.26 11.12
CA ASN A 14 11.07 -4.83 11.22
C ASN A 14 10.60 -4.24 9.88
N ASP A 15 9.65 -4.87 9.19
CA ASP A 15 9.07 -4.26 7.99
C ASP A 15 7.67 -3.74 8.34
N PHE A 16 7.53 -2.43 8.29
CA PHE A 16 6.27 -1.74 8.53
C PHE A 16 5.93 -0.87 7.35
N PHE A 17 4.64 -0.72 7.15
CA PHE A 17 4.16 -0.08 5.96
C PHE A 17 3.13 0.99 6.30
N LYS A 18 3.40 2.24 5.91
CA LYS A 18 2.49 3.36 6.12
C LYS A 18 1.69 3.59 4.84
N ALA A 19 0.37 3.49 4.95
CA ALA A 19 -0.56 3.58 3.85
C ALA A 19 -1.58 4.71 4.06
N TRP A 20 -1.79 5.48 3.00
CA TRP A 20 -2.89 6.42 2.83
C TRP A 20 -3.74 5.96 1.65
N VAL A 21 -4.93 5.46 1.96
CA VAL A 21 -5.89 5.03 0.96
C VAL A 21 -6.69 6.25 0.53
N PHE A 22 -6.67 6.56 -0.77
CA PHE A 22 -7.44 7.62 -1.38
C PHE A 22 -8.29 7.03 -2.49
N ASN A 23 -9.57 7.45 -2.53
CA ASN A 23 -10.46 7.23 -3.67
C ASN A 23 -10.74 5.74 -3.97
N THR A 24 -11.91 5.25 -3.55
CA THR A 24 -12.34 3.87 -3.73
C THR A 24 -12.88 3.57 -5.13
N ASP A 25 -13.06 4.59 -5.97
CA ASP A 25 -13.79 4.43 -7.24
C ASP A 25 -12.87 4.65 -8.46
N LEU A 26 -11.56 4.45 -8.32
CA LEU A 26 -10.63 4.64 -9.44
C LEU A 26 -10.76 3.50 -10.45
N GLN A 27 -11.15 3.85 -11.67
CA GLN A 27 -11.19 2.92 -12.79
C GLN A 27 -9.90 3.04 -13.61
N TYR A 28 -9.25 1.91 -13.88
CA TYR A 28 -8.07 1.86 -14.74
C TYR A 28 -8.15 0.70 -15.71
N SER A 29 -7.47 0.83 -16.84
CA SER A 29 -7.24 -0.26 -17.76
C SER A 29 -5.78 -0.22 -18.19
N PHE A 30 -5.20 -1.39 -18.39
CA PHE A 30 -3.86 -1.51 -18.94
C PHE A 30 -3.85 -2.66 -19.93
N LYS A 31 -2.96 -2.57 -20.92
CA LYS A 31 -2.79 -3.62 -21.91
C LYS A 31 -1.75 -4.60 -21.37
N ASP A 32 -2.21 -5.78 -20.94
CA ASP A 32 -1.31 -6.86 -20.59
C ASP A 32 -0.71 -7.47 -21.87
N THR A 33 0.57 -7.21 -22.12
CA THR A 33 1.29 -7.74 -23.27
C THR A 33 1.80 -9.16 -23.04
N SER A 34 1.65 -9.71 -21.84
CA SER A 34 2.09 -11.06 -21.49
C SER A 34 1.04 -12.16 -21.78
N SER A 35 -0.22 -11.77 -21.97
CA SER A 35 -1.30 -12.71 -22.32
C SER A 35 -1.59 -12.69 -23.83
N ALA A 36 -1.80 -13.86 -24.44
CA ALA A 36 -2.20 -13.97 -25.85
C ALA A 36 -3.62 -13.40 -26.11
N CYS A 37 -4.38 -13.10 -25.05
CA CYS A 37 -5.72 -12.55 -25.12
C CYS A 37 -5.67 -11.01 -25.05
N ARG A 38 -6.10 -10.34 -26.13
CA ARG A 38 -6.08 -8.87 -26.25
C ARG A 38 -7.26 -8.21 -25.52
N SER A 39 -7.56 -8.59 -24.28
CA SER A 39 -8.66 -7.98 -23.53
C SER A 39 -8.18 -6.77 -22.73
N VAL A 40 -8.66 -5.58 -23.08
CA VAL A 40 -8.54 -4.38 -22.25
C VAL A 40 -9.77 -4.37 -21.34
N SER A 41 -9.63 -4.91 -20.13
CA SER A 41 -10.68 -4.86 -19.10
C SER A 41 -10.53 -3.60 -18.25
N VAL A 42 -11.61 -2.85 -18.09
CA VAL A 42 -11.70 -1.79 -17.07
C VAL A 42 -11.79 -2.46 -15.70
N LYS A 43 -10.96 -2.02 -14.74
CA LYS A 43 -10.95 -2.52 -13.37
C LYS A 43 -11.14 -1.38 -12.39
N CYS A 44 -11.92 -1.62 -11.34
CA CYS A 44 -12.02 -0.73 -10.19
C CYS A 44 -10.91 -1.04 -9.18
N ALA A 45 -10.23 -0.02 -8.70
CA ALA A 45 -9.18 -0.15 -7.69
C ALA A 45 -9.19 1.03 -6.72
N MET A 46 -8.62 0.79 -5.55
CA MET A 46 -8.28 1.85 -4.60
C MET A 46 -6.89 2.38 -4.90
N LYS A 47 -6.72 3.71 -4.92
CA LYS A 47 -5.39 4.33 -5.02
C LYS A 47 -4.78 4.41 -3.63
N VAL A 48 -3.57 3.86 -3.49
CA VAL A 48 -2.88 3.81 -2.20
C VAL A 48 -1.54 4.53 -2.31
N PHE A 49 -1.36 5.53 -1.47
CA PHE A 49 -0.08 6.20 -1.26
C PHE A 49 0.62 5.51 -0.11
N TYR A 50 1.86 5.13 -0.33
CA TYR A 50 2.43 4.03 0.41
C TYR A 50 3.93 4.32 0.66
N LYS A 51 4.42 4.07 1.88
CA LYS A 51 5.83 4.23 2.26
C LYS A 51 6.31 3.12 3.22
N HIS A 52 7.52 2.62 2.96
CA HIS A 52 8.22 1.74 3.91
C HIS A 52 8.71 2.52 5.13
N VAL A 53 8.49 1.95 6.32
CA VAL A 53 8.89 2.54 7.59
C VAL A 53 9.80 1.58 8.33
N ALA A 54 11.07 1.96 8.47
CA ALA A 54 12.06 1.16 9.20
C ALA A 54 11.88 1.20 10.72
N ASN A 55 11.33 2.31 11.25
CA ASN A 55 11.06 2.47 12.68
C ASN A 55 9.70 3.11 12.91
N VAL A 56 8.76 2.34 13.47
CA VAL A 56 7.40 2.78 13.78
C VAL A 56 7.28 3.44 15.16
N GLN A 57 8.26 3.26 16.05
CA GLN A 57 8.20 3.81 17.41
C GLN A 57 7.95 5.33 17.44
N PRO A 58 8.63 6.17 16.63
CA PRO A 58 8.38 7.61 16.62
C PRO A 58 7.01 8.00 16.05
N LEU A 59 6.35 7.11 15.30
CA LEU A 59 5.03 7.36 14.73
C LEU A 59 3.91 7.03 15.71
N VAL A 60 4.08 5.96 16.50
CA VAL A 60 3.08 5.51 17.49
C VAL A 60 3.25 6.25 18.81
N ASN A 61 4.50 6.52 19.20
CA ASN A 61 4.88 7.24 20.43
C ASN A 61 5.78 8.42 20.04
N PRO A 62 5.21 9.55 19.60
CA PRO A 62 5.99 10.74 19.32
C PRO A 62 6.68 11.24 20.59
N ASP A 63 7.92 11.72 20.47
CA ASP A 63 8.63 12.38 21.56
C ASP A 63 7.84 13.59 22.08
N LEU A 64 8.01 13.93 23.36
CA LEU A 64 7.39 15.09 23.99
C LEU A 64 7.65 16.36 23.17
N GLY A 65 6.59 16.93 22.58
CA GLY A 65 6.65 18.14 21.76
C GLY A 65 6.53 17.92 20.25
N MET A 66 6.54 16.67 19.77
CA MET A 66 6.19 16.34 18.38
C MET A 66 4.66 16.26 18.22
N PRO A 67 4.10 16.82 17.12
CA PRO A 67 2.68 16.66 16.85
C PRO A 67 2.36 15.18 16.67
N SER A 68 1.46 14.66 17.52
CA SER A 68 0.87 13.35 17.29
C SER A 68 0.11 13.36 15.97
N VAL A 69 0.26 12.31 15.17
CA VAL A 69 -0.51 12.17 13.95
C VAL A 69 -1.93 11.77 14.35
N THR A 70 -2.82 12.77 14.48
CA THR A 70 -4.14 12.69 15.13
C THR A 70 -5.16 11.71 14.51
N SER A 71 -4.75 10.88 13.54
CA SER A 71 -5.60 9.88 12.86
C SER A 71 -4.79 8.67 12.35
N LEU A 72 -3.80 8.25 13.14
CA LEU A 72 -3.01 7.05 12.87
C LEU A 72 -3.69 5.80 13.47
N GLU A 73 -4.03 4.85 12.62
CA GLU A 73 -4.59 3.56 13.02
C GLU A 73 -3.56 2.44 12.73
N GLU A 74 -3.34 1.56 13.70
CA GLU A 74 -2.50 0.36 13.51
C GLU A 74 -3.39 -0.81 13.12
N LEU A 75 -3.16 -1.39 11.93
CA LEU A 75 -3.83 -2.60 11.47
C LEU A 75 -2.85 -3.77 11.44
N ARG A 76 -3.07 -4.74 12.34
CA ARG A 76 -2.28 -5.97 12.43
C ARG A 76 -2.84 -7.03 11.50
N LEU A 77 -2.04 -7.44 10.53
CA LEU A 77 -2.41 -8.42 9.51
C LEU A 77 -1.59 -9.71 9.66
N PRO A 78 -2.18 -10.89 9.41
CA PRO A 78 -1.39 -12.10 9.24
C PRO A 78 -0.30 -11.91 8.18
N LEU A 79 0.88 -12.52 8.39
CA LEU A 79 2.05 -12.35 7.51
C LEU A 79 1.73 -12.54 6.03
N HIS A 80 0.99 -13.59 5.69
CA HIS A 80 0.65 -13.90 4.31
C HIS A 80 -0.20 -12.80 3.66
N ILE A 81 -1.10 -12.15 4.41
CA ILE A 81 -1.91 -11.02 3.92
C ILE A 81 -1.04 -9.78 3.76
N TYR A 82 -0.18 -9.48 4.73
CA TYR A 82 0.75 -8.35 4.64
C TYR A 82 1.66 -8.46 3.41
N GLN A 83 2.26 -9.63 3.20
CA GLN A 83 3.11 -9.90 2.03
C GLN A 83 2.33 -9.81 0.72
N CYS A 84 1.09 -10.30 0.70
CA CYS A 84 0.22 -10.20 -0.48
C CYS A 84 -0.06 -8.73 -0.84
N ILE A 85 -0.49 -7.92 0.13
CA ILE A 85 -0.76 -6.49 -0.09
C ILE A 85 0.49 -5.77 -0.58
N LYS A 86 1.65 -6.01 0.06
CA LYS A 86 2.94 -5.44 -0.36
C LYS A 86 3.26 -5.79 -1.82
N ALA A 87 3.18 -7.06 -2.17
CA ALA A 87 3.49 -7.52 -3.53
C ALA A 87 2.55 -6.93 -4.58
N VAL A 88 1.24 -6.83 -4.28
CA VAL A 88 0.24 -6.21 -5.17
C VAL A 88 0.55 -4.73 -5.38
N LEU A 89 0.81 -3.99 -4.29
CA LEU A 89 1.17 -2.57 -4.35
C LEU A 89 2.43 -2.35 -5.19
N GLU A 90 3.53 -3.03 -4.88
CA GLU A 90 4.79 -2.90 -5.63
C GLU A 90 4.63 -3.27 -7.12
N LYS A 91 3.84 -4.31 -7.42
CA LYS A 91 3.54 -4.71 -8.81
C LYS A 91 2.75 -3.62 -9.53
N SER A 92 1.68 -3.12 -8.92
CA SER A 92 0.81 -2.11 -9.52
C SER A 92 1.53 -0.78 -9.75
N THR A 93 2.45 -0.37 -8.87
CA THR A 93 3.31 0.82 -9.07
C THR A 93 4.09 0.75 -10.37
N ARG A 94 4.55 -0.45 -10.77
CA ARG A 94 5.28 -0.62 -12.04
C ARG A 94 4.37 -0.47 -13.27
N LEU A 95 3.07 -0.77 -13.11
CA LEU A 95 2.07 -0.61 -14.17
C LEU A 95 1.68 0.85 -14.39
N LEU A 96 1.83 1.71 -13.39
CA LEU A 96 1.57 3.14 -13.53
C LEU A 96 2.62 3.80 -14.45
N PRO A 97 2.22 4.86 -15.19
CA PRO A 97 3.14 5.68 -15.94
C PRO A 97 4.19 6.30 -15.00
N PRO A 98 5.43 6.58 -15.46
CA PRO A 98 6.50 7.07 -14.59
C PRO A 98 6.14 8.26 -13.71
N SER A 99 5.36 9.21 -14.23
CA SER A 99 4.86 10.38 -13.51
C SER A 99 3.84 10.06 -12.41
N GLY A 100 3.18 8.90 -12.48
CA GLY A 100 2.16 8.45 -11.53
C GLY A 100 2.68 7.54 -10.42
N ARG A 101 3.97 7.18 -10.41
CA ARG A 101 4.54 6.22 -9.46
C ARG A 101 4.89 6.81 -8.10
N LYS A 102 5.12 8.13 -8.04
CA LYS A 102 5.57 8.83 -6.83
C LYS A 102 4.85 10.14 -6.62
N PHE A 103 4.69 10.50 -5.36
CA PHE A 103 4.24 11.82 -4.92
C PHE A 103 5.05 12.24 -3.70
N GLY A 104 6.04 13.12 -3.91
CA GLY A 104 7.05 13.42 -2.90
C GLY A 104 7.80 12.15 -2.48
N GLU A 105 7.73 11.83 -1.19
CA GLU A 105 8.32 10.64 -0.56
C GLU A 105 7.44 9.38 -0.60
N TRP A 106 6.24 9.49 -1.16
CA TRP A 106 5.28 8.40 -1.25
C TRP A 106 5.39 7.68 -2.58
N GLU A 107 5.32 6.37 -2.54
CA GLU A 107 5.02 5.56 -3.72
C GLU A 107 3.51 5.45 -3.88
N ILE A 108 3.06 5.20 -5.12
CA ILE A 108 1.64 5.10 -5.46
C ILE A 108 1.40 3.73 -6.07
N GLY A 109 0.51 2.96 -5.46
CA GLY A 109 0.02 1.68 -5.96
C GLY A 109 -1.50 1.65 -6.07
N LEU A 110 -2.01 0.59 -6.68
CA LEU A 110 -3.41 0.28 -6.86
C LEU A 110 -3.74 -1.06 -6.19
N LEU A 111 -4.87 -1.11 -5.48
CA LEU A 111 -5.44 -2.36 -4.97
C LEU A 111 -6.75 -2.65 -5.72
N ASP A 112 -6.78 -3.73 -6.49
CA ASP A 112 -7.98 -4.15 -7.22
C ASP A 112 -9.13 -4.48 -6.25
N LEU A 113 -10.32 -3.97 -6.56
CA LEU A 113 -11.55 -4.22 -5.79
C LEU A 113 -12.28 -5.48 -6.24
N GLU A 114 -12.01 -5.93 -7.47
CA GLU A 114 -12.51 -7.19 -8.01
C GLU A 114 -11.39 -8.24 -7.99
N SER A 115 -11.41 -9.06 -6.95
CA SER A 115 -10.85 -10.41 -6.97
C SER A 115 -11.67 -11.24 -5.99
N ALA A 116 -12.90 -11.56 -6.41
CA ALA A 116 -13.69 -12.67 -5.88
C ALA A 116 -13.82 -13.71 -6.99
#